data_AF-A0A2V6NAW1-F1
#
_entry.id   AF-A0A2V6NAW1-F1
#
_cell.length_a   1.000
_cell.length_b   1.000
_cell.length_c   1.000
_cell.angle_alpha   90.00
_cell.angle_beta   90.00
_cell.angle_gamma   90.00
#
_symmetry.space_group_name_H-M   'P 1'
#
loop_
_entity.id
_entity.type
_entity.pdbx_description
1 polymer ?
#
loop_
_entity_poly.entity_id
_entity_poly.type
_entity_poly.pdbx_seq_one_letter_code
_entity_poly.pdbx_strand_id
1 'polypeptide(L)'
;MNVRSDPKSNIWLNRFAWFTAVTTLFLICSGGMVTSKGVGLAVPDWPTTFGYNMFLFPASKWIGGIFFEHTHRLIASTVGLLTIILAAWLWLVDPRRGVRMLGIAAVGAVIL
;
A
#
# COMPACT_ATOMS: atom_id res chain seq x y z
N MET A 1 11.01 -0.32 41.21
CA MET A 1 11.70 -0.36 39.91
C MET A 1 10.69 -0.78 38.86
N ASN A 2 10.32 0.12 37.95
CA ASN A 2 9.34 -0.17 36.91
C ASN A 2 10.07 -0.91 35.78
N VAL A 3 10.00 -2.25 35.79
CA VAL A 3 10.57 -3.08 34.72
C VAL A 3 9.76 -2.77 33.47
N ARG A 4 10.24 -1.82 32.65
CA ARG A 4 9.75 -1.63 31.30
C ARG A 4 9.98 -2.95 30.59
N SER A 5 8.92 -3.70 30.35
CA SER A 5 8.94 -4.86 29.49
C SER A 5 9.43 -4.39 28.13
N ASP A 6 10.68 -4.67 27.82
CA ASP A 6 11.22 -4.47 26.47
C ASP A 6 10.26 -5.19 25.53
N PRO A 7 9.71 -4.48 24.53
CA PRO A 7 8.89 -5.17 23.54
C PRO A 7 9.84 -6.18 22.92
N LYS A 8 9.50 -7.47 22.95
CA LYS A 8 10.24 -8.45 22.16
C LYS A 8 10.21 -7.94 20.73
N SER A 9 11.32 -7.40 20.24
CA SER A 9 11.40 -6.84 18.90
C SER A 9 11.17 -8.01 17.95
N ASN A 10 9.98 -8.10 17.38
CA ASN A 10 9.67 -9.17 16.46
C ASN A 10 10.37 -8.83 15.15
N ILE A 11 11.54 -9.44 14.92
CA ILE A 11 12.42 -9.16 13.77
C ILE A 11 11.63 -9.28 12.46
N TRP A 12 10.69 -10.22 12.38
CA TRP A 12 9.82 -10.42 11.23
C TRP A 12 8.84 -9.27 11.02
N LEU A 13 8.28 -8.73 12.10
CA LEU A 13 7.38 -7.57 12.03
C LEU A 13 8.13 -6.31 11.60
N ASN A 14 9.35 -6.10 12.10
CA ASN A 14 10.19 -4.98 11.65
C ASN A 14 10.58 -5.10 10.17
N ARG A 15 10.94 -6.31 9.71
CA ARG A 15 11.22 -6.58 8.29
C ARG A 15 9.98 -6.32 7.42
N PHE A 16 8.80 -6.76 7.87
CA PHE A 16 7.55 -6.53 7.16
C PHE A 16 7.20 -5.04 7.11
N ALA A 17 7.37 -4.31 8.20
CA ALA A 17 7.18 -2.85 8.23
C ALA A 17 8.11 -2.12 7.25
N TRP A 18 9.39 -2.49 7.22
CA TRP A 18 10.35 -1.96 6.24
C TRP A 18 9.95 -2.29 4.80
N PHE A 19 9.52 -3.52 4.55
CA PHE A 19 9.05 -3.93 3.23
C PHE A 19 7.83 -3.12 2.79
N THR A 20 6.83 -2.94 3.66
CA THR A 20 5.67 -2.10 3.39
C THR A 20 6.09 -0.66 3.14
N ALA A 21 6.99 -0.09 3.95
CA ALA A 21 7.48 1.29 3.77
C ALA A 21 8.19 1.51 2.42
N VAL A 22 9.06 0.57 2.02
CA VAL A 22 9.75 0.62 0.72
C VAL A 22 8.72 0.51 -0.42
N THR A 23 7.73 -0.38 -0.29
CA THR A 23 6.68 -0.54 -1.31
C THR A 23 5.82 0.72 -1.43
N THR A 24 5.49 1.38 -0.31
CA THR A 24 4.80 2.68 -0.30
C THR A 24 5.63 3.77 -0.97
N LEU A 25 6.96 3.77 -0.80
CA LEU A 25 7.83 4.72 -1.50
C LEU A 25 7.75 4.54 -3.02
N PHE A 26 7.77 3.28 -3.50
CA PHE A 26 7.57 2.98 -4.92
C PHE A 26 6.20 3.46 -5.42
N LEU A 27 5.14 3.32 -4.61
CA LEU A 27 3.81 3.84 -4.92
C LEU A 27 3.83 5.35 -5.13
N ILE A 28 4.49 6.10 -4.24
CA ILE A 28 4.62 7.56 -4.33
C ILE A 28 5.36 7.96 -5.61
N CYS A 29 6.49 7.30 -5.90
CA CYS A 29 7.24 7.55 -7.15
C CYS A 29 6.41 7.24 -8.40
N SER A 30 5.67 6.12 -8.38
CA SER A 30 4.77 5.72 -9.47
C SER A 30 3.63 6.74 -9.67
N GLY A 31 3.02 7.23 -8.58
CA GLY A 31 1.99 8.27 -8.63
C GLY A 31 2.53 9.58 -9.19
N GLY A 32 3.74 9.99 -8.77
CA GLY A 32 4.43 11.15 -9.34
C GLY A 32 4.63 11.03 -10.85
N MET A 33 4.99 9.85 -11.36
CA MET A 33 5.13 9.61 -12.81
C MET A 33 3.79 9.72 -13.57
N VAL A 34 2.69 9.25 -12.98
CA VAL A 34 1.34 9.38 -13.59
C VAL A 34 0.94 10.85 -13.68
N THR A 35 1.19 11.63 -12.62
CA THR A 35 0.91 13.07 -12.58
C THR A 35 1.77 13.84 -13.59
N SER A 36 3.08 13.57 -13.65
CA SER A 36 4.00 14.26 -14.57
C SER A 36 3.71 13.96 -16.04
N LYS A 37 3.12 12.79 -16.35
CA LYS A 37 2.72 12.42 -17.72
C LYS A 37 1.32 12.90 -18.08
N GLY A 38 0.55 13.46 -17.13
CA GLY A 38 -0.82 13.93 -17.37
C GLY A 38 -1.82 12.80 -17.70
N VAL A 39 -1.49 11.56 -17.34
CA VAL A 39 -2.26 10.36 -17.71
C VAL A 39 -3.14 9.85 -16.56
N GLY A 40 -3.38 10.65 -15.53
CA GLY A 40 -4.17 10.26 -14.35
C GLY A 40 -5.68 10.08 -14.60
N LEU A 41 -6.15 10.38 -15.81
CA LEU A 41 -7.52 10.16 -16.27
C LEU A 41 -7.57 9.20 -17.48
N ALA A 42 -6.49 8.47 -17.76
CA ALA A 42 -6.45 7.54 -18.88
C ALA A 42 -7.38 6.33 -18.64
N VAL A 43 -7.66 5.95 -17.39
CA VAL A 43 -8.65 4.95 -17.00
C VAL A 43 -9.77 5.64 -16.19
N PRO A 44 -10.96 5.85 -16.77
CA PRO A 44 -12.06 6.55 -16.10
C PRO A 44 -12.77 5.71 -15.03
N ASP A 45 -12.49 4.40 -14.94
CA ASP A 45 -13.25 3.46 -14.12
C ASP A 45 -12.47 2.99 -12.87
N TRP A 46 -13.16 2.72 -11.76
CA TRP A 46 -12.66 2.02 -10.56
C TRP A 46 -13.83 1.26 -9.91
N PRO A 47 -13.67 0.02 -9.37
CA PRO A 47 -12.45 -0.78 -9.18
C PRO A 47 -12.03 -1.62 -10.39
N THR A 48 -12.72 -1.50 -11.52
CA THR A 48 -12.38 -2.16 -12.79
C THR A 48 -11.51 -1.28 -13.68
N THR A 49 -10.75 -1.86 -14.61
CA THR A 49 -10.05 -1.12 -15.68
C THR A 49 -10.79 -1.38 -17.00
N PHE A 50 -11.55 -0.39 -17.51
CA PHE A 50 -12.37 -0.53 -18.73
C PHE A 50 -13.35 -1.71 -18.69
N GLY A 51 -14.00 -1.93 -17.54
CA GLY A 51 -14.91 -3.06 -17.32
C GLY A 51 -14.23 -4.43 -17.13
N TYR A 52 -12.89 -4.51 -17.24
CA TYR A 52 -12.13 -5.71 -16.89
C TYR A 52 -11.75 -5.71 -15.42
N ASN A 53 -11.63 -6.92 -14.86
CA ASN A 53 -11.09 -7.11 -13.52
C ASN A 53 -9.65 -6.56 -13.49
N MET A 54 -9.32 -5.75 -12.49
CA MET A 54 -8.09 -4.96 -12.44
C MET A 54 -6.81 -5.83 -12.50
N PHE A 55 -6.88 -7.10 -12.11
CA PHE A 55 -5.76 -8.04 -12.19
C PHE A 55 -5.70 -8.84 -13.51
N LEU A 56 -6.76 -8.80 -14.31
CA LEU A 56 -6.92 -9.59 -15.55
C LEU A 56 -6.96 -8.69 -16.80
N PHE A 57 -6.58 -7.41 -16.67
CA PHE A 57 -6.55 -6.50 -17.81
C PHE A 57 -5.46 -6.93 -18.81
N PRO A 58 -5.80 -7.20 -20.08
CA PRO A 58 -4.86 -7.81 -21.03
C PRO A 58 -3.62 -6.94 -21.26
N ALA A 59 -2.44 -7.55 -21.09
CA ALA A 59 -1.14 -6.90 -21.26
C ALA A 59 -0.93 -6.28 -22.66
N SER A 60 -1.64 -6.79 -23.68
CA SER A 60 -1.65 -6.21 -25.02
C SER A 60 -2.25 -4.80 -25.08
N LYS A 61 -3.01 -4.38 -24.07
CA LYS A 61 -3.59 -3.03 -23.94
C LYS A 61 -2.79 -2.10 -23.02
N TRP A 62 -1.67 -2.57 -22.47
CA TRP A 62 -0.79 -1.79 -21.59
C TRP A 62 0.14 -0.89 -22.40
N ILE A 63 -0.42 0.01 -23.20
CA ILE A 63 0.34 0.85 -24.14
C ILE A 63 0.26 2.31 -23.70
N GLY A 64 1.41 2.98 -23.61
CA GLY A 64 1.50 4.41 -23.32
C GLY A 64 1.07 4.78 -21.89
N GLY A 65 0.17 5.76 -21.76
CA GLY A 65 -0.30 6.28 -20.46
C GLY A 65 -1.05 5.26 -19.60
N ILE A 66 -1.74 4.31 -20.23
CA ILE A 66 -2.52 3.26 -19.55
C ILE A 66 -1.61 2.34 -18.74
N PHE A 67 -0.39 2.06 -19.21
CA PHE A 67 0.58 1.25 -18.46
C PHE A 67 0.92 1.91 -17.12
N PHE A 68 1.19 3.21 -17.12
CA PHE A 68 1.58 3.94 -15.91
C PHE A 68 0.43 4.03 -14.91
N GLU A 69 -0.79 4.32 -15.38
CA GLU A 69 -1.95 4.40 -14.49
C GLU A 69 -2.36 3.03 -13.94
N HIS A 70 -2.38 2.00 -14.79
CA HIS A 70 -2.75 0.66 -14.37
C HIS A 70 -1.72 0.05 -13.41
N THR A 71 -0.42 0.24 -13.69
CA THR A 71 0.66 -0.17 -12.78
C THR A 71 0.57 0.56 -11.44
N HIS A 72 0.30 1.87 -11.46
CA HIS A 72 0.11 2.64 -10.23
C HIS A 72 -1.05 2.08 -9.39
N ARG A 73 -2.19 1.79 -10.02
CA ARG A 73 -3.36 1.21 -9.34
C ARG A 73 -3.02 -0.17 -8.73
N LEU A 74 -2.33 -1.04 -9.46
CA LEU A 74 -1.91 -2.36 -8.96
C LEU A 74 -0.97 -2.25 -7.75
N ILE A 75 0.00 -1.33 -7.81
CA ILE A 75 0.89 -1.06 -6.69
C ILE A 75 0.09 -0.51 -5.51
N ALA A 76 -0.88 0.39 -5.74
CA ALA A 76 -1.73 0.97 -4.69
C ALA A 76 -2.53 -0.11 -3.96
N SER A 77 -3.18 -1.03 -4.68
CA SER A 77 -3.92 -2.14 -4.09
C SER A 77 -3.00 -3.08 -3.29
N THR A 78 -1.79 -3.33 -3.79
CA THR A 78 -0.79 -4.15 -3.09
C THR A 78 -0.35 -3.49 -1.78
N VAL A 79 -0.03 -2.19 -1.82
CA VAL A 79 0.35 -1.40 -0.63
C VAL A 79 -0.78 -1.35 0.39
N GLY A 80 -2.03 -1.15 -0.06
CA GLY A 80 -3.22 -1.21 0.80
C GLY A 80 -3.33 -2.54 1.53
N LEU A 81 -3.21 -3.66 0.81
CA LEU A 81 -3.25 -5.00 1.41
C LEU A 81 -2.12 -5.20 2.43
N LEU A 82 -0.88 -4.85 2.08
CA LEU A 82 0.28 -4.95 2.98
C LEU A 82 0.09 -4.10 4.25
N THR A 83 -0.52 -2.93 4.11
CA THR A 83 -0.79 -2.03 5.23
C THR A 83 -1.85 -2.59 6.17
N ILE A 84 -2.92 -3.19 5.62
CA ILE A 84 -3.94 -3.89 6.41
C ILE A 84 -3.35 -5.09 7.15
N ILE A 85 -2.53 -5.90 6.47
CA ILE A 85 -1.84 -7.04 7.10
C ILE A 85 -0.92 -6.56 8.22
N LEU A 86 -0.15 -5.50 7.99
CA LEU A 86 0.73 -4.93 9.01
C LEU A 86 -0.09 -4.41 10.22
N ALA A 87 -1.18 -3.69 9.97
CA ALA A 87 -2.05 -3.19 11.02
C ALA A 87 -2.69 -4.34 11.84
N ALA A 88 -3.18 -5.39 11.18
CA ALA A 88 -3.72 -6.58 11.84
C ALA A 88 -2.65 -7.30 12.67
N TRP A 89 -1.43 -7.45 12.14
CA TRP A 89 -0.32 -8.09 12.83
C TRP A 89 0.11 -7.28 14.07
N LEU A 90 0.22 -5.96 13.95
CA LEU A 90 0.46 -5.05 15.08
C LEU A 90 -0.64 -5.16 16.14
N TRP A 91 -1.90 -5.34 15.72
CA TRP A 91 -3.02 -5.50 16.64
C TRP A 91 -2.95 -6.81 17.44
N LEU A 92 -2.54 -7.89 16.78
CA LEU A 92 -2.45 -9.24 17.36
C LEU A 92 -1.23 -9.45 18.27
N VAL A 93 -0.07 -8.85 17.93
CA VAL A 93 1.19 -9.10 18.64
C VAL A 93 1.50 -8.02 19.68
N ASP A 94 1.17 -6.76 19.40
CA ASP A 94 1.58 -5.64 20.24
C ASP A 94 0.43 -5.14 21.13
N PRO A 95 0.53 -5.21 22.47
CA PRO A 95 -0.49 -4.70 23.39
C PRO A 95 -0.44 -3.17 23.54
N ARG A 96 0.56 -2.49 22.96
CA ARG A 96 0.80 -1.05 23.12
C ARG A 96 -0.19 -0.24 22.28
N ARG A 97 -1.03 0.54 22.97
CA ARG A 97 -2.09 1.37 22.35
C ARG A 97 -1.55 2.33 21.28
N GLY A 98 -0.37 2.91 21.47
CA GLY A 98 0.26 3.81 20.50
C GLY A 98 0.60 3.13 19.16
N VAL A 99 1.13 1.92 19.21
CA VAL A 99 1.50 1.16 17.99
C VAL A 99 0.25 0.71 17.22
N ARG A 100 -0.81 0.34 17.94
CA ARG A 100 -2.13 0.04 17.34
C ARG A 100 -2.76 1.26 16.67
N MET A 101 -2.67 2.44 17.29
CA MET A 101 -3.13 3.69 16.67
C MET A 101 -2.32 4.04 15.42
N LEU A 102 -1.01 3.81 15.40
CA LEU A 102 -0.19 3.99 14.21
C LEU A 102 -0.60 3.05 13.07
N GLY A 103 -0.93 1.79 13.37
CA GLY A 103 -1.47 0.85 12.37
C GLY A 103 -2.81 1.33 11.78
N ILE A 104 -3.73 1.82 12.63
CA ILE A 104 -5.01 2.38 12.17
C ILE A 104 -4.80 3.66 11.35
N ALA A 105 -3.92 4.54 11.80
CA ALA A 105 -3.59 5.77 11.09
C ALA A 105 -2.97 5.48 9.71
N ALA A 106 -2.11 4.47 9.60
CA ALA A 106 -1.53 4.04 8.33
C ALA A 106 -2.60 3.51 7.37
N VAL A 107 -3.55 2.70 7.85
CA VAL A 107 -4.69 2.25 7.04
C VAL A 107 -5.54 3.44 6.59
N GLY A 108 -5.86 4.35 7.50
CA GLY A 108 -6.61 5.58 7.17
C GLY A 108 -5.90 6.42 6.11
N ALA A 109 -4.59 6.60 6.21
CA ALA A 109 -3.79 7.38 5.27
C ALA A 109 -3.66 6.74 3.88
N VAL A 110 -3.83 5.41 3.75
CA VAL A 110 -3.78 4.71 2.46
C VAL A 110 -5.17 4.67 1.77
N ILE A 111 -6.24 4.75 2.56
CA ILE A 111 -7.62 4.75 2.04
C ILE A 111 -8.08 6.13 1.57
N LEU A 112 -7.59 7.20 2.21
CA LEU A 112 -7.86 8.61 1.88
C LEU A 112 -7.10 9.07 0.64
#